data_AF-F7JP33-F1
#
_entry.id   AF-F7JP33-F1
#
_cell.length_a   1.000
_cell.length_b   1.000
_cell.length_c   1.000
_cell.angle_alpha   90.00
_cell.angle_beta   90.00
_cell.angle_gamma   90.00
#
_symmetry.space_group_name_H-M   'P 1'
#
loop_
_entity.id
_entity.type
_entity.pdbx_description
1 polymer ?
#
loop_
_entity_poly.entity_id
_entity_poly.type
_entity_poly.pdbx_seq_one_letter_code
_entity_poly.pdbx_strand_id
1 'polypeptide(L)'
;MILMLRSVLKEVKEYKAASVATPIFMIGEVLMETLIPFLMASIIDDGVNAGDIDHIYKVGGLMILAAAIGLAAGMAGGRFGAKASAGLAKKSEGVDV
;
A
#
# COMPACT_ATOMS: atom_id res chain seq x y z
N MET A 1 7.25 24.02 -20.10
CA MET A 1 6.58 22.92 -19.37
C MET A 1 7.36 21.61 -19.42
N ILE A 2 7.68 21.06 -20.61
CA ILE A 2 8.43 19.79 -20.77
C ILE A 2 9.83 19.80 -20.13
N LEU A 3 10.51 20.96 -20.11
CA LEU A 3 11.83 21.12 -19.47
C LEU A 3 11.80 21.01 -17.94
N MET A 4 10.75 21.52 -17.28
CA MET A 4 10.58 21.40 -15.83
C MET A 4 10.41 19.94 -15.39
N LEU A 5 9.68 19.14 -16.17
CA LEU A 5 9.48 17.72 -15.90
C LEU A 5 10.81 16.94 -15.96
N ARG A 6 11.70 17.31 -16.89
CA ARG A 6 13.01 16.65 -17.06
C ARG A 6 13.98 16.92 -15.92
N SER A 7 13.96 18.10 -15.31
CA SER A 7 14.80 18.40 -14.13
C SER A 7 14.34 17.65 -12.90
N VAL A 8 13.03 17.62 -12.62
CA VAL A 8 12.47 16.87 -11.48
C VAL A 8 12.79 15.37 -11.59
N LEU A 9 12.63 14.77 -12.78
CA LEU A 9 13.00 13.37 -13.01
C LEU A 9 14.52 13.09 -12.85
N LYS A 10 15.37 14.12 -12.97
CA LYS A 10 16.83 13.99 -12.79
C LYS A 10 17.21 14.01 -11.30
N GLU A 11 16.48 14.76 -10.48
CA GLU A 11 16.61 14.82 -9.01
C GLU A 11 16.07 13.55 -8.32
N VAL A 12 15.01 12.94 -8.86
CA VAL A 12 14.46 11.65 -8.37
C VAL A 12 15.46 10.50 -8.51
N LYS A 13 16.51 10.62 -9.35
CA LYS A 13 17.48 9.53 -9.59
C LYS A 13 18.20 9.04 -8.34
N GLU A 14 18.39 9.90 -7.33
CA GLU A 14 19.09 9.56 -6.09
C GLU A 14 18.19 8.78 -5.11
N TYR A 15 16.86 8.96 -5.19
CA TYR A 15 15.86 8.32 -4.32
C TYR A 15 15.05 7.20 -5.00
N LYS A 16 15.54 6.67 -6.13
CA LYS A 16 14.86 5.65 -6.94
C LYS A 16 14.36 4.43 -6.17
N ALA A 17 15.14 3.94 -5.20
CA ALA A 17 14.78 2.75 -4.44
C ALA A 17 13.50 2.97 -3.60
N ALA A 18 13.40 4.12 -2.90
CA ALA A 18 12.21 4.48 -2.13
C ALA A 18 11.02 4.79 -3.04
N SER A 19 11.26 5.49 -4.16
CA SER A 19 10.21 5.89 -5.10
C SER A 19 9.58 4.72 -5.86
N VAL A 20 10.33 3.64 -6.12
CA VAL A 20 9.81 2.40 -6.71
C VAL A 20 9.21 1.47 -5.65
N ALA A 21 9.74 1.46 -4.43
CA ALA A 21 9.17 0.66 -3.34
C ALA A 21 7.76 1.12 -2.96
N THR A 22 7.49 2.43 -2.95
CA THR A 22 6.15 2.99 -2.63
C THR A 22 5.01 2.39 -3.44
N PRO A 23 5.01 2.42 -4.79
CA PRO A 23 3.92 1.83 -5.57
C PRO A 23 3.81 0.32 -5.41
N ILE A 24 4.92 -0.40 -5.16
CA ILE A 24 4.87 -1.85 -4.90
C ILE A 24 4.09 -2.15 -3.62
N PHE A 25 4.39 -1.43 -2.54
CA PHE A 25 3.68 -1.58 -1.26
C PHE A 25 2.20 -1.17 -1.38
N MET A 26 1.91 -0.10 -2.11
CA MET A 26 0.54 0.36 -2.40
C MET A 26 -0.27 -0.68 -3.18
N ILE A 27 0.32 -1.32 -4.20
CA ILE A 27 -0.34 -2.40 -4.92
C ILE A 27 -0.63 -3.57 -3.97
N GLY A 28 0.33 -3.94 -3.12
CA GLY A 28 0.13 -4.99 -2.12
C GLY A 28 -0.99 -4.67 -1.12
N GLU A 29 -1.04 -3.44 -0.63
CA GLU A 29 -2.11 -2.94 0.25
C GLU A 29 -3.48 -3.07 -0.42
N VAL A 30 -3.64 -2.51 -1.63
CA VAL A 30 -4.90 -2.55 -2.37
C VAL A 30 -5.32 -3.98 -2.70
N LEU A 31 -4.38 -4.87 -3.03
CA LEU A 31 -4.70 -6.29 -3.24
C LEU A 31 -5.31 -6.91 -1.97
N MET A 32 -4.74 -6.65 -0.79
CA MET A 32 -5.29 -7.16 0.47
C MET A 32 -6.66 -6.57 0.79
N GLU A 33 -6.87 -5.27 0.53
CA GLU A 33 -8.18 -4.63 0.71
C GLU A 33 -9.23 -5.18 -0.24
N THR A 34 -8.85 -5.48 -1.49
CA THR A 34 -9.76 -6.10 -2.46
C THR A 34 -10.07 -7.56 -2.14
N LEU A 35 -9.20 -8.28 -1.42
CA LEU A 35 -9.48 -9.65 -0.95
C LEU A 35 -10.56 -9.70 0.14
N ILE A 36 -10.67 -8.66 0.97
CA ILE A 36 -11.66 -8.58 2.05
C ILE A 36 -13.11 -8.77 1.56
N PRO A 37 -13.62 -8.10 0.51
CA PRO A 37 -14.97 -8.34 0.00
C PRO A 37 -15.16 -9.74 -0.60
N PHE A 38 -14.12 -10.39 -1.16
CA PHE A 38 -14.21 -11.79 -1.59
C PHE A 38 -14.38 -12.73 -0.39
N LEU A 39 -13.64 -12.50 0.69
CA LEU A 39 -13.80 -13.25 1.94
C LEU A 39 -15.17 -12.98 2.58
N MET A 40 -15.64 -11.74 2.53
CA MET A 40 -16.97 -11.36 2.98
C MET A 40 -18.09 -12.08 2.21
N ALA A 41 -17.94 -12.25 0.89
CA ALA A 41 -18.88 -13.03 0.10
C ALA A 41 -18.95 -14.49 0.58
N SER A 42 -17.80 -15.13 0.84
CA SER A 42 -17.78 -16.49 1.39
C SER A 42 -18.37 -16.58 2.80
N ILE A 43 -18.23 -15.56 3.65
CA ILE A 43 -18.96 -15.51 4.94
C ILE A 43 -20.46 -15.54 4.71
N ILE A 44 -20.98 -14.82 3.72
CA ILE A 44 -22.42 -14.78 3.43
C ILE A 44 -22.88 -16.12 2.86
N ASP A 45 -22.19 -16.63 1.84
CA ASP A 45 -22.63 -17.80 1.08
C ASP A 45 -22.38 -19.12 1.82
N ASP A 46 -21.16 -19.32 2.31
CA ASP A 46 -20.75 -20.58 2.94
C ASP A 46 -20.89 -20.54 4.47
N GLY A 47 -21.05 -19.36 5.06
CA GLY A 47 -21.25 -19.19 6.50
C GLY A 47 -22.73 -18.98 6.83
N VAL A 48 -23.26 -17.80 6.52
CA VAL A 48 -24.61 -17.37 6.93
C VAL A 48 -25.70 -18.19 6.23
N ASN A 49 -25.64 -18.33 4.91
CA ASN A 49 -26.65 -19.05 4.14
C ASN A 49 -26.59 -20.57 4.40
N ALA A 50 -25.41 -21.12 4.66
CA ALA A 50 -25.23 -22.54 5.01
C ALA A 50 -25.44 -22.85 6.50
N GLY A 51 -25.50 -21.83 7.37
CA GLY A 51 -25.57 -22.00 8.83
C GLY A 51 -24.26 -22.47 9.48
N ASP A 52 -23.12 -22.37 8.79
CA ASP A 52 -21.80 -22.77 9.29
C ASP A 52 -21.11 -21.60 10.02
N ILE A 53 -21.31 -21.55 11.33
CA ILE A 53 -20.73 -20.53 12.20
C ILE A 53 -19.21 -20.68 12.33
N ASP A 54 -18.67 -21.90 12.23
CA ASP A 54 -17.23 -22.16 12.31
C ASP A 54 -16.51 -21.57 11.11
N HIS A 55 -17.11 -21.65 9.92
CA HIS A 55 -16.61 -21.00 8.72
C HIS A 55 -16.54 -19.48 8.87
N ILE A 56 -17.58 -18.87 9.45
CA ILE A 56 -17.62 -17.41 9.71
C ILE A 56 -16.44 -16.98 10.58
N TYR A 57 -16.16 -17.71 11.68
CA TYR A 57 -15.04 -17.37 12.57
C TYR A 57 -13.68 -17.55 11.91
N LYS A 58 -13.48 -18.63 11.13
CA LYS A 58 -12.22 -18.87 10.42
C LYS A 58 -11.95 -17.80 9.37
N VAL A 59 -12.94 -17.51 8.53
CA VAL A 59 -12.80 -16.51 7.46
C VAL A 59 -12.72 -15.10 8.04
N GLY A 60 -13.49 -14.78 9.08
CA GLY A 60 -13.37 -13.51 9.80
C GLY A 60 -11.97 -13.31 10.40
N GLY A 61 -11.37 -14.36 10.97
CA GLY A 61 -9.98 -14.33 11.42
C GLY A 61 -8.99 -14.06 10.27
N LEU A 62 -9.21 -14.70 9.11
CA LEU A 62 -8.40 -14.46 7.91
C LEU A 62 -8.50 -13.01 7.41
N MET A 63 -9.70 -12.41 7.49
CA MET A 63 -9.92 -10.99 7.11
C MET A 63 -9.14 -10.04 8.01
N ILE A 64 -9.10 -10.29 9.33
CA ILE A 64 -8.31 -9.48 10.27
C ILE A 64 -6.82 -9.57 9.90
N LEU A 65 -6.33 -10.78 9.58
CA LEU A 65 -4.94 -10.97 9.16
C LEU A 65 -4.65 -10.21 7.86
N ALA A 66 -5.53 -10.32 6.86
CA ALA A 66 -5.40 -9.60 5.59
C ALA A 66 -5.39 -8.07 5.79
N ALA A 67 -6.29 -7.55 6.64
CA ALA A 67 -6.34 -6.14 6.99
C ALA A 67 -5.06 -5.68 7.70
N ALA A 68 -4.51 -6.48 8.62
CA ALA A 68 -3.26 -6.17 9.30
C ALA A 68 -2.06 -6.13 8.33
N ILE A 69 -2.00 -7.07 7.38
CA ILE A 69 -0.97 -7.10 6.33
C ILE A 69 -1.12 -5.89 5.40
N GLY A 70 -2.34 -5.60 4.95
CA GLY A 70 -2.65 -4.44 4.12
C GLY A 70 -2.22 -3.14 4.79
N LEU A 71 -2.60 -2.94 6.06
CA LEU A 71 -2.22 -1.79 6.85
C LEU A 71 -0.70 -1.67 7.04
N ALA A 72 0.00 -2.79 7.29
CA ALA A 72 1.46 -2.78 7.38
C ALA A 72 2.12 -2.38 6.05
N ALA A 73 1.60 -2.90 4.92
CA ALA A 73 2.06 -2.53 3.59
C ALA A 73 1.80 -1.05 3.30
N GLY A 74 0.61 -0.52 3.63
CA GLY A 74 0.27 0.88 3.46
C GLY A 74 1.12 1.82 4.30
N MET A 75 1.38 1.47 5.57
CA MET A 75 2.30 2.22 6.43
C MET A 75 3.73 2.23 5.86
N ALA A 76 4.21 1.10 5.33
CA ALA A 76 5.52 1.02 4.69
C ALA A 76 5.57 1.89 3.42
N GLY A 77 4.60 1.73 2.52
CA GLY A 77 4.47 2.51 1.29
C GLY A 77 4.40 4.01 1.55
N GLY A 78 3.57 4.42 2.52
CA GLY A 78 3.43 5.81 2.96
C GLY A 78 4.72 6.39 3.54
N ARG A 79 5.47 5.62 4.35
CA ARG A 79 6.78 6.06 4.87
C ARG A 79 7.83 6.21 3.77
N PHE A 80 7.89 5.28 2.81
CA PHE A 80 8.81 5.40 1.67
C PHE A 80 8.42 6.58 0.76
N GLY A 81 7.11 6.81 0.58
CA GLY A 81 6.60 7.92 -0.21
C GLY A 81 6.92 9.27 0.43
N ALA A 82 6.68 9.40 1.74
CA ALA A 82 7.01 10.61 2.49
C ALA A 82 8.52 10.90 2.48
N LYS A 83 9.38 9.88 2.62
CA LYS A 83 10.84 10.05 2.50
C LYS A 83 11.27 10.48 1.10
N ALA A 84 10.70 9.90 0.05
CA ALA A 84 11.00 10.29 -1.33
C ALA A 84 10.57 11.75 -1.61
N SER A 85 9.39 12.15 -1.14
CA SER A 85 8.89 13.53 -1.29
C SER A 85 9.71 14.55 -0.49
N ALA A 86 10.08 14.23 0.75
CA ALA A 86 10.90 15.11 1.59
C ALA A 86 12.32 15.27 1.05
N GLY A 87 12.92 14.19 0.53
CA GLY A 87 14.24 14.23 -0.12
C GLY A 87 14.25 15.10 -1.38
N LEU A 88 13.21 15.02 -2.19
CA LEU A 88 13.03 15.88 -3.37
C LEU A 88 12.88 17.36 -2.97
N ALA A 89 12.06 17.65 -1.96
CA ALA A 89 11.80 19.01 -1.49
C ALA A 89 13.07 19.68 -0.94
N LYS A 90 13.82 18.97 -0.08
CA LYS A 90 15.07 19.47 0.50
C LYS A 90 16.11 19.85 -0.56
N LYS A 91 16.20 19.07 -1.65
CA LYS A 91 17.14 19.33 -2.75
C LYS A 91 16.73 20.54 -3.59
N SER A 92 15.43 20.82 -3.71
CA SER A 92 14.92 22.01 -4.40
C SER A 92 15.14 23.33 -3.62
N GLU A 93 15.42 23.26 -2.31
CA GLU A 93 15.69 24.42 -1.45
C GLU A 93 17.19 24.73 -1.26
N GLY A 94 18.10 23.98 -1.90
CA GLY A 94 19.55 24.26 -1.90
C GLY A 94 20.31 23.85 -0.63
N VAL A 95 19.79 22.89 0.15
CA VAL A 95 20.48 22.34 1.34
C VAL A 95 21.10 20.99 0.99
N ASP A 96 22.30 21.02 0.38
CA ASP A 96 23.11 19.85 0.04
C ASP A 96 24.02 19.41 1.21
N VAL A 97 23.74 18.25 1.80
CA VAL A 97 24.69 17.38 2.53
C VAL A 97 24.35 15.93 2.25
#